data_AF-A0A0F9LW87-F1
#
_entry.id   AF-A0A0F9LW87-F1
#
_cell.length_a   1.000
_cell.length_b   1.000
_cell.length_c   1.000
_cell.angle_alpha   90.00
_cell.angle_beta   90.00
_cell.angle_gamma   90.00
#
_symmetry.space_group_name_H-M   'P 1'
#
loop_
_entity.id
_entity.type
_entity.pdbx_description
1 polymer ?
#
loop_
_entity_poly.entity_id
_entity_poly.type
_entity_poly.pdbx_seq_one_letter_code
_entity_poly.pdbx_strand_id
1 'polypeptide(L)'
;MKVIDNLRGIESYFLLISGNGTFPERVLFKSLCRKFNGEDKTVFYIDHPIKKQTGLNALNAIPLYSKKYQIRSIIFIIDGEHIEKNAAIEIQEHLESLGIFINEILPLQGAILIKCKSGPYEIILFCIILGPEVFIEEEVARLMELKLGVKIDLSRKGEPTGRKAIKKQIKQILRERSIGIEELVKNTGKPKLNDVFPNICAVLKKIEEEQ
;
A
#
# COMPACT_ATOMS: atom_id res chain seq x y z
N MET A 1 7.50 -19.12 15.29
CA MET A 1 6.27 -19.92 15.30
C MET A 1 5.00 -19.07 15.21
N LYS A 2 4.87 -17.95 15.94
CA LYS A 2 3.66 -17.08 15.92
C LYS A 2 3.07 -16.67 14.55
N VAL A 3 3.88 -16.47 13.49
CA VAL A 3 3.34 -16.11 12.15
C VAL A 3 2.56 -17.26 11.53
N ILE A 4 3.15 -18.46 11.49
CA ILE A 4 2.54 -19.64 10.89
C ILE A 4 1.30 -20.05 11.69
N ASP A 5 1.34 -19.89 13.02
CA ASP A 5 0.20 -20.18 13.88
C ASP A 5 -0.97 -19.21 13.66
N ASN A 6 -0.69 -17.92 13.39
CA ASN A 6 -1.71 -16.93 13.01
C ASN A 6 -2.28 -17.14 11.60
N LEU A 7 -1.63 -17.98 10.77
CA LEU A 7 -2.05 -18.29 9.40
C LEU A 7 -2.84 -19.60 9.30
N ARG A 8 -2.96 -20.38 10.38
CA ARG A 8 -3.74 -21.62 10.37
C ARG A 8 -5.24 -21.32 10.17
N GLY A 9 -5.81 -21.91 9.11
CA GLY A 9 -7.24 -21.77 8.77
C GLY A 9 -7.58 -20.57 7.88
N ILE A 10 -6.59 -19.89 7.31
CA ILE A 10 -6.80 -18.85 6.30
C ILE A 10 -6.46 -19.42 4.92
N GLU A 11 -7.44 -19.39 4.00
CA GLU A 11 -7.33 -19.99 2.67
C GLU A 11 -6.42 -19.19 1.72
N SER A 12 -6.37 -17.86 1.87
CA SER A 12 -5.48 -16.98 1.11
C SER A 12 -4.99 -15.82 1.96
N TYR A 13 -3.69 -15.51 1.89
CA TYR A 13 -3.09 -14.43 2.67
C TYR A 13 -2.05 -13.63 1.89
N PHE A 14 -2.12 -12.31 1.99
CA PHE A 14 -1.20 -11.33 1.43
C PHE A 14 -0.43 -10.66 2.54
N LEU A 15 0.89 -10.63 2.43
CA LEU A 15 1.73 -9.85 3.31
C LEU A 15 1.81 -8.41 2.84
N LEU A 16 1.39 -7.46 3.69
CA LEU A 16 1.64 -6.05 3.43
C LEU A 16 3.05 -5.62 3.90
N ILE A 17 3.86 -5.13 2.97
CA ILE A 17 5.12 -4.43 3.20
C ILE A 17 4.89 -2.95 2.88
N SER A 18 5.07 -2.07 3.86
CA SER A 18 5.07 -0.62 3.61
C SER A 18 6.52 -0.14 3.52
N GLY A 19 6.86 0.45 2.38
CA GLY A 19 8.07 1.24 2.16
C GLY A 19 8.02 2.59 2.86
N ASN A 20 6.91 2.95 3.49
CA ASN A 20 6.74 4.26 4.09
C ASN A 20 6.77 4.19 5.63
N GLY A 21 6.52 5.34 6.24
CA GLY A 21 6.35 5.51 7.68
C GLY A 21 5.12 4.79 8.26
N THR A 22 4.68 5.19 9.45
CA THR A 22 3.66 4.45 10.22
C THR A 22 2.22 4.92 9.97
N PHE A 23 2.00 5.95 9.14
CA PHE A 23 0.72 6.64 9.02
C PHE A 23 0.59 7.40 7.69
N PRO A 24 -0.59 7.47 7.02
CA PRO A 24 -1.90 6.83 7.30
C PRO A 24 -2.21 5.52 6.54
N GLU A 25 -1.27 5.02 5.74
CA GLU A 25 -1.49 3.88 4.81
C GLU A 25 -2.15 2.66 5.44
N ARG A 26 -1.67 2.24 6.62
CA ARG A 26 -2.17 1.01 7.26
C ARG A 26 -3.67 1.10 7.57
N VAL A 27 -4.11 2.23 8.10
CA VAL A 27 -5.53 2.45 8.46
C VAL A 27 -6.37 2.57 7.19
N LEU A 28 -5.89 3.33 6.22
CA LEU A 28 -6.58 3.51 4.94
C LEU A 28 -6.73 2.17 4.21
N PHE A 29 -5.63 1.44 4.02
CA PHE A 29 -5.60 0.16 3.33
C PHE A 29 -6.52 -0.84 4.00
N LYS A 30 -6.45 -0.99 5.34
CA LYS A 30 -7.35 -1.87 6.09
C LYS A 30 -8.82 -1.51 5.90
N SER A 31 -9.14 -0.21 5.86
CA SER A 31 -10.50 0.28 5.67
C SER A 31 -11.01 0.01 4.24
N LEU A 32 -10.13 0.15 3.24
CA LEU A 32 -10.43 -0.18 1.85
C LEU A 32 -10.62 -1.69 1.68
N CYS A 33 -9.71 -2.53 2.20
CA CYS A 33 -9.85 -3.99 2.17
C CYS A 33 -11.22 -4.44 2.69
N ARG A 34 -11.65 -3.96 3.86
CA ARG A 34 -12.96 -4.31 4.44
C ARG A 34 -14.15 -3.98 3.55
N LYS A 35 -13.99 -2.97 2.68
CA LYS A 35 -15.07 -2.46 1.84
C LYS A 35 -15.14 -3.17 0.49
N PHE A 36 -13.98 -3.45 -0.10
CA PHE A 36 -13.91 -4.15 -1.37
C PHE A 36 -14.13 -5.65 -1.15
N ASN A 37 -13.42 -6.24 -0.18
CA ASN A 37 -13.32 -7.67 0.07
C ASN A 37 -14.02 -8.06 1.38
N GLY A 38 -15.35 -7.87 1.45
CA GLY A 38 -16.16 -8.00 2.67
C GLY A 38 -15.75 -9.18 3.58
N GLU A 39 -15.34 -8.87 4.80
CA GLU A 39 -14.98 -9.76 5.93
C GLU A 39 -13.96 -10.90 5.72
N ASP A 40 -13.55 -11.23 4.50
CA ASP A 40 -12.57 -12.30 4.27
C ASP A 40 -11.13 -11.83 4.50
N LYS A 41 -10.46 -12.60 5.35
CA LYS A 41 -9.24 -12.27 6.11
C LYS A 41 -7.98 -12.41 5.26
N THR A 42 -7.93 -11.77 4.09
CA THR A 42 -6.87 -12.03 3.11
C THR A 42 -5.60 -11.20 3.31
N VAL A 43 -5.58 -10.14 4.13
CA VAL A 43 -4.38 -9.27 4.27
C VAL A 43 -3.79 -9.30 5.68
N PHE A 44 -2.52 -9.68 5.77
CA PHE A 44 -1.75 -9.78 7.00
C PHE A 44 -0.69 -8.69 7.09
N TYR A 45 -0.57 -8.19 8.31
CA TYR A 45 0.47 -7.26 8.70
C TYR A 45 1.45 -8.02 9.58
N ILE A 46 2.71 -8.10 9.16
CA ILE A 46 3.74 -8.71 10.00
C ILE A 46 4.28 -7.64 10.94
N ASP A 47 3.96 -7.79 12.23
CA ASP A 47 4.49 -6.99 13.32
C ASP A 47 5.74 -7.69 13.90
N HIS A 48 6.82 -7.79 13.09
CA HIS A 48 8.04 -8.49 13.48
C HIS A 48 9.21 -7.53 13.74
N PRO A 49 10.19 -7.94 14.57
CA PRO A 49 11.42 -7.19 14.83
C PRO A 49 12.39 -7.26 13.64
N ILE A 50 11.89 -7.29 12.41
CA ILE A 50 12.71 -7.03 11.23
C ILE A 50 12.93 -5.54 11.22
N LYS A 51 14.19 -5.11 11.13
CA LYS A 51 14.55 -3.69 11.08
C LYS A 51 13.73 -3.04 9.96
N LYS A 52 12.82 -2.13 10.34
CA LYS A 52 11.98 -1.43 9.38
C LYS A 52 12.89 -0.65 8.42
N GLN A 53 12.75 -0.92 7.13
CA GLN A 53 13.39 -0.17 6.06
C GLN A 53 12.32 0.68 5.35
N THR A 54 12.75 1.70 4.63
CA THR A 54 11.89 2.65 3.92
C THR A 54 12.25 2.73 2.44
N GLY A 55 11.36 3.24 1.60
CA GLY A 55 11.46 3.21 0.16
C GLY A 55 11.57 1.78 -0.39
N LEU A 56 12.29 1.64 -1.49
CA LEU A 56 12.54 0.36 -2.17
C LEU A 56 13.26 -0.65 -1.28
N ASN A 57 14.08 -0.17 -0.33
CA ASN A 57 14.77 -1.03 0.63
C ASN A 57 13.83 -1.88 1.49
N ALA A 58 12.55 -1.53 1.63
CA ALA A 58 11.58 -2.39 2.30
C ALA A 58 11.37 -3.74 1.56
N LEU A 59 11.63 -3.81 0.25
CA LEU A 59 11.61 -5.04 -0.54
C LEU A 59 12.72 -6.03 -0.15
N ASN A 60 13.77 -5.57 0.56
CA ASN A 60 14.85 -6.43 1.07
C ASN A 60 14.32 -7.52 2.03
N ALA A 61 13.09 -7.38 2.53
CA ALA A 61 12.46 -8.37 3.37
C ALA A 61 11.86 -9.56 2.58
N ILE A 62 11.66 -9.43 1.26
CA ILE A 62 11.01 -10.47 0.43
C ILE A 62 11.71 -11.83 0.54
N PRO A 63 13.06 -11.95 0.38
CA PRO A 63 13.74 -13.24 0.47
C PRO A 63 13.59 -13.91 1.83
N LEU A 64 13.51 -13.12 2.91
CA LEU A 64 13.29 -13.63 4.26
C LEU A 64 11.87 -14.18 4.40
N TYR A 65 10.87 -13.47 3.88
CA TYR A 65 9.47 -13.89 3.97
C TYR A 65 9.15 -15.13 3.15
N SER A 66 9.66 -15.20 1.93
CA SER A 66 9.49 -16.37 1.07
C SER A 66 10.21 -17.59 1.64
N LYS A 67 11.48 -17.46 2.06
CA LYS A 67 12.27 -18.60 2.54
C LYS A 67 11.89 -19.10 3.93
N LYS A 68 11.68 -18.18 4.89
CA LYS A 68 11.49 -18.57 6.31
C LYS A 68 10.02 -18.81 6.65
N TYR A 69 9.11 -18.07 6.02
CA TYR A 69 7.69 -18.09 6.35
C TYR A 69 6.81 -18.63 5.22
N GLN A 70 7.41 -18.99 4.07
CA GLN A 70 6.71 -19.54 2.90
C GLN A 70 5.58 -18.64 2.40
N ILE A 71 5.72 -17.32 2.59
CA ILE A 71 4.76 -16.33 2.11
C ILE A 71 5.07 -16.02 0.66
N ARG A 72 4.09 -16.22 -0.22
CA ARG A 72 4.22 -16.07 -1.67
C ARG A 72 3.44 -14.89 -2.23
N SER A 73 2.41 -14.42 -1.54
CA SER A 73 1.59 -13.31 -1.99
C SER A 73 1.90 -12.08 -1.15
N ILE A 74 2.35 -11.00 -1.80
CA ILE A 74 2.88 -9.80 -1.15
C ILE A 74 2.25 -8.57 -1.78
N ILE A 75 1.88 -7.60 -0.94
CA ILE A 75 1.49 -6.25 -1.34
C ILE A 75 2.56 -5.31 -0.82
N PHE A 76 3.20 -4.58 -1.70
CA PHE A 76 4.14 -3.51 -1.41
C PHE A 76 3.46 -2.17 -1.61
N ILE A 77 3.53 -1.29 -0.62
CA ILE A 77 3.03 0.09 -0.70
C ILE A 77 4.22 1.05 -0.55
N ILE A 78 4.28 2.05 -1.42
CA ILE A 78 5.32 3.08 -1.39
C ILE A 78 4.74 4.42 -1.82
N ASP A 79 5.18 5.51 -1.19
CA ASP A 79 4.84 6.88 -1.59
C ASP A 79 5.69 7.30 -2.80
N GLY A 80 5.12 8.11 -3.69
CA GLY A 80 5.77 8.61 -4.90
C GLY A 80 7.10 9.31 -4.64
N GLU A 81 7.32 9.92 -3.46
CA GLU A 81 8.58 10.58 -3.08
C GLU A 81 9.79 9.64 -3.04
N HIS A 82 9.55 8.33 -2.98
CA HIS A 82 10.59 7.31 -2.97
C HIS A 82 10.87 6.73 -4.37
N ILE A 83 10.21 7.25 -5.40
CA ILE A 83 10.41 6.88 -6.80
C ILE A 83 10.93 8.11 -7.54
N GLU A 84 12.12 8.01 -8.14
CA GLU A 84 12.75 9.17 -8.80
C GLU A 84 12.32 9.33 -10.26
N LYS A 85 11.99 8.22 -10.92
CA LYS A 85 11.74 8.12 -12.36
C LYS A 85 10.52 7.25 -12.63
N ASN A 86 10.74 5.97 -12.95
CA ASN A 86 9.71 5.04 -13.37
C ASN A 86 9.64 3.91 -12.35
N ALA A 87 8.53 3.83 -11.64
CA ALA A 87 8.34 2.86 -10.56
C ALA A 87 8.56 1.42 -11.02
N ALA A 88 8.15 1.03 -12.24
CA ALA A 88 8.33 -0.33 -12.72
C ALA A 88 9.80 -0.68 -12.92
N ILE A 89 10.57 0.25 -13.51
CA ILE A 89 12.00 0.08 -13.74
C ILE A 89 12.75 0.03 -12.41
N GLU A 90 12.53 1.02 -11.53
CA GLU A 90 13.24 1.10 -10.24
C GLU A 90 12.93 -0.09 -9.33
N ILE A 91 11.67 -0.53 -9.27
CA ILE A 91 11.29 -1.72 -8.49
C ILE A 91 11.92 -2.97 -9.12
N GLN A 92 11.90 -3.12 -10.45
CA GLN A 92 12.54 -4.25 -11.13
C GLN A 92 14.03 -4.31 -10.83
N GLU A 93 14.77 -3.21 -11.07
CA GLU A 93 16.22 -3.12 -10.82
C GLU A 93 16.55 -3.46 -9.36
N HIS A 94 15.74 -2.95 -8.41
CA HIS A 94 15.92 -3.24 -7.00
C HIS A 94 15.71 -4.73 -6.69
N LEU A 95 14.66 -5.36 -7.21
CA LEU A 95 14.39 -6.79 -7.03
C LEU A 95 15.49 -7.66 -7.65
N GLU A 96 15.94 -7.34 -8.86
CA GLU A 96 17.02 -8.05 -9.54
C GLU A 96 18.33 -7.96 -8.76
N SER A 97 18.63 -6.80 -8.14
CA SER A 97 19.80 -6.63 -7.28
C SER A 97 19.79 -7.53 -6.03
N LEU A 98 18.60 -7.96 -5.59
CA LEU A 98 18.41 -8.93 -4.51
C LEU A 98 18.48 -10.39 -4.99
N GLY A 99 18.76 -10.63 -6.27
CA GLY A 99 18.74 -11.96 -6.88
C GLY A 99 17.32 -12.52 -7.05
N ILE A 100 16.31 -11.66 -7.12
CA ILE A 100 14.93 -12.04 -7.42
C ILE A 100 14.76 -12.01 -8.93
N PHE A 101 14.40 -13.15 -9.52
CA PHE A 101 14.16 -13.27 -10.95
C PHE A 101 12.75 -12.82 -11.30
N ILE A 102 12.60 -11.89 -12.24
CA ILE A 102 11.29 -11.40 -12.68
C ILE A 102 10.80 -12.23 -13.86
N ASN A 103 9.64 -12.85 -13.71
CA ASN A 103 8.99 -13.62 -14.77
C ASN A 103 8.09 -12.72 -15.64
N GLU A 104 7.33 -11.84 -15.00
CA GLU A 104 6.33 -11.01 -15.67
C GLU A 104 6.09 -9.72 -14.89
N ILE A 105 5.89 -8.60 -15.61
CA ILE A 105 5.46 -7.32 -15.05
C ILE A 105 4.21 -6.88 -15.81
N LEU A 106 3.10 -6.75 -15.10
CA LEU A 106 1.80 -6.37 -15.63
C LEU A 106 1.36 -5.02 -15.02
N PRO A 107 1.04 -4.01 -15.84
CA PRO A 107 0.50 -2.75 -15.34
C PRO A 107 -0.91 -2.94 -14.77
N LEU A 108 -1.22 -2.28 -13.65
CA LEU A 108 -2.51 -2.39 -12.96
C LEU A 108 -2.99 -1.02 -12.45
N GLN A 109 -3.51 -0.18 -13.34
CA GLN A 109 -4.10 1.15 -13.05
C GLN A 109 -3.43 1.93 -11.88
N GLY A 110 -2.19 2.39 -12.09
CA GLY A 110 -1.42 3.13 -11.06
C GLY A 110 -0.74 2.23 -10.01
N ALA A 111 -0.91 0.92 -10.14
CA ALA A 111 -0.15 -0.13 -9.46
C ALA A 111 0.51 -1.05 -10.50
N ILE A 112 1.32 -2.00 -10.02
CA ILE A 112 2.05 -2.96 -10.84
C ILE A 112 1.90 -4.33 -10.21
N LEU A 113 1.60 -5.35 -11.02
CA LEU A 113 1.67 -6.75 -10.61
C LEU A 113 2.96 -7.33 -11.17
N ILE A 114 3.79 -7.88 -10.29
CA ILE A 114 5.05 -8.54 -10.62
C ILE A 114 4.94 -10.00 -10.21
N LYS A 115 5.12 -10.91 -11.17
CA LYS A 115 5.35 -12.33 -10.89
C LYS A 115 6.85 -12.56 -10.91
N CYS A 116 7.38 -13.05 -9.80
CA CYS A 116 8.81 -13.21 -9.64
C CYS A 116 9.17 -14.45 -8.81
N LYS A 117 10.46 -14.75 -8.74
CA LYS A 117 11.00 -15.91 -8.08
C LYS A 117 12.18 -15.55 -7.19
N SER A 118 12.11 -15.94 -5.92
CA SER A 118 13.22 -15.83 -4.98
C SER A 118 13.71 -17.24 -4.63
N GLY A 119 14.83 -17.66 -5.21
CA GLY A 119 15.30 -19.04 -5.09
C GLY A 119 14.28 -20.03 -5.69
N PRO A 120 13.78 -21.04 -4.95
CA PRO A 120 12.75 -21.96 -5.45
C PRO A 120 11.32 -21.44 -5.32
N TYR A 121 11.10 -20.28 -4.70
CA TYR A 121 9.76 -19.79 -4.34
C TYR A 121 9.22 -18.82 -5.37
N GLU A 122 8.08 -19.15 -5.97
CA GLU A 122 7.31 -18.21 -6.79
C GLU A 122 6.51 -17.25 -5.92
N ILE A 123 6.50 -15.98 -6.32
CA ILE A 123 5.99 -14.86 -5.57
C ILE A 123 5.11 -14.00 -6.50
N ILE A 124 3.94 -13.66 -6.00
CA ILE A 124 3.04 -12.67 -6.58
C ILE A 124 3.21 -11.39 -5.76
N LEU A 125 3.71 -10.33 -6.40
CA LEU A 125 3.99 -9.05 -5.78
C LEU A 125 3.13 -7.95 -6.42
N PHE A 126 2.19 -7.40 -5.65
CA PHE A 126 1.45 -6.20 -6.01
C PHE A 126 2.19 -4.97 -5.48
N CYS A 127 2.59 -4.04 -6.34
CA CYS A 127 3.23 -2.78 -5.97
C CYS A 127 2.25 -1.62 -6.16
N ILE A 128 1.90 -0.95 -5.08
CA ILE A 128 1.00 0.21 -5.04
C ILE A 128 1.86 1.45 -4.80
N ILE A 129 1.81 2.37 -5.75
CA ILE A 129 2.47 3.68 -5.64
C ILE A 129 1.40 4.69 -5.24
N LEU A 130 1.53 5.26 -4.05
CA LEU A 130 0.60 6.23 -3.46
C LEU A 130 1.12 7.64 -3.60
N GLY A 131 0.21 8.61 -3.59
CA GLY A 131 0.56 10.00 -3.84
C GLY A 131 1.00 10.20 -5.29
N PRO A 132 0.08 10.58 -6.19
CA PRO A 132 0.35 10.70 -7.62
C PRO A 132 1.60 11.50 -7.97
N GLU A 133 2.00 12.44 -7.11
CA GLU A 133 3.24 13.19 -7.27
C GLU A 133 4.25 12.92 -6.15
N VAL A 134 3.82 12.86 -4.89
CA VAL A 134 4.75 12.83 -3.75
C VAL A 134 4.33 11.85 -2.65
N PHE A 135 3.07 11.89 -2.17
CA PHE A 135 2.70 11.18 -0.94
C PHE A 135 1.18 10.99 -0.77
N ILE A 136 0.79 9.93 -0.05
CA ILE A 136 -0.61 9.52 0.13
C ILE A 136 -1.55 10.63 0.63
N GLU A 137 -1.06 11.62 1.36
CA GLU A 137 -1.90 12.73 1.83
C GLU A 137 -2.58 13.53 0.70
N GLU A 138 -2.07 13.46 -0.54
CA GLU A 138 -2.74 14.02 -1.72
C GLU A 138 -4.09 13.33 -1.99
N GLU A 139 -4.10 12.00 -1.94
CA GLU A 139 -5.32 11.21 -2.12
C GLU A 139 -6.27 11.38 -0.92
N VAL A 140 -5.73 11.48 0.31
CA VAL A 140 -6.53 11.79 1.51
C VAL A 140 -7.16 13.18 1.41
N ALA A 141 -6.42 14.19 0.94
CA ALA A 141 -6.95 15.53 0.72
C ALA A 141 -8.10 15.51 -0.30
N ARG A 142 -7.95 14.76 -1.39
CA ARG A 142 -9.00 14.58 -2.40
C ARG A 142 -10.23 13.87 -1.82
N LEU A 143 -10.05 12.86 -0.98
CA LEU A 143 -11.16 12.21 -0.27
C LEU A 143 -11.92 13.20 0.62
N MET A 144 -11.19 14.03 1.37
CA MET A 144 -11.77 15.05 2.24
C MET A 144 -12.51 16.13 1.46
N GLU A 145 -12.00 16.55 0.31
CA GLU A 145 -12.71 17.47 -0.58
C GLU A 145 -14.05 16.86 -1.04
N LEU A 146 -14.02 15.63 -1.54
CA LEU A 146 -15.22 14.94 -2.05
C LEU A 146 -16.27 14.63 -0.97
N LYS A 147 -15.85 14.51 0.30
CA LYS A 147 -16.74 14.10 1.40
C LYS A 147 -17.15 15.22 2.34
N LEU A 148 -16.24 16.14 2.61
CA LEU A 148 -16.43 17.21 3.57
C LEU A 148 -16.53 18.58 2.88
N GLY A 149 -16.29 18.65 1.56
CA GLY A 149 -16.22 19.92 0.83
C GLY A 149 -15.02 20.77 1.22
N VAL A 150 -14.01 20.20 1.88
CA VAL A 150 -12.84 20.92 2.38
C VAL A 150 -11.67 20.75 1.44
N LYS A 151 -11.20 21.87 0.87
CA LYS A 151 -9.97 21.90 0.06
C LYS A 151 -8.76 22.09 0.97
N ILE A 152 -7.74 21.26 0.75
CA ILE A 152 -6.43 21.36 1.41
C ILE A 152 -5.45 21.90 0.37
N ASP A 153 -4.64 22.87 0.78
CA ASP A 153 -3.63 23.45 -0.10
C ASP A 153 -2.43 22.49 -0.22
N LEU A 154 -2.22 21.98 -1.43
CA LEU A 154 -1.14 21.07 -1.77
C LEU A 154 0.04 21.76 -2.48
N SER A 155 0.04 23.10 -2.61
CA SER A 155 1.05 23.88 -3.34
C SER A 155 2.48 23.60 -2.89
N ARG A 156 2.67 23.28 -1.60
CA ARG A 156 3.99 23.03 -0.99
C ARG A 156 4.32 21.54 -0.82
N LYS A 157 3.64 20.63 -1.52
CA LYS A 157 3.82 19.18 -1.34
C LYS A 157 5.22 18.66 -1.67
N GLY A 158 5.96 19.32 -2.56
CA GLY A 158 7.35 18.95 -2.87
C GLY A 158 8.33 19.25 -1.72
N GLU A 159 7.97 20.13 -0.78
CA GLU A 159 8.87 20.56 0.30
C GLU A 159 8.64 19.76 1.59
N PRO A 160 9.69 19.32 2.31
CA PRO A 160 9.54 18.62 3.59
C PRO A 160 8.72 19.39 4.63
N THR A 161 8.85 20.72 4.68
CA THR A 161 8.08 21.59 5.57
C THR A 161 6.62 21.71 5.14
N GLY A 162 6.35 21.80 3.84
CA GLY A 162 5.01 21.79 3.27
C GLY A 162 4.28 20.48 3.53
N ARG A 163 4.94 19.34 3.35
CA ARG A 163 4.37 18.01 3.69
C ARG A 163 3.98 17.89 5.15
N LYS A 164 4.80 18.39 6.07
CA LYS A 164 4.46 18.45 7.50
C LYS A 164 3.24 19.34 7.76
N ALA A 165 3.13 20.47 7.08
CA ALA A 165 1.99 21.38 7.20
C ALA A 165 0.69 20.73 6.69
N ILE A 166 0.72 20.08 5.52
CA ILE A 166 -0.42 19.35 4.94
C ILE A 166 -0.89 18.24 5.89
N LYS A 167 0.05 17.42 6.40
CA LYS A 167 -0.26 16.37 7.40
C LYS A 167 -0.92 16.95 8.65
N LYS A 168 -0.46 18.11 9.12
CA LYS A 168 -1.05 18.80 10.28
C LYS A 168 -2.45 19.32 9.97
N GLN A 169 -2.65 19.92 8.81
CA GLN A 169 -3.95 20.45 8.37
C GLN A 169 -5.00 19.33 8.25
N ILE A 170 -4.65 18.22 7.61
CA ILE A 170 -5.51 17.02 7.53
C ILE A 170 -5.93 16.57 8.93
N LYS A 171 -4.96 16.38 9.83
CA LYS A 171 -5.23 15.94 11.21
C LYS A 171 -6.12 16.91 11.97
N GLN A 172 -5.90 18.22 11.79
CA GLN A 172 -6.69 19.26 12.44
C GLN A 172 -8.15 19.22 11.97
N ILE A 173 -8.40 19.20 10.66
CA ILE A 173 -9.76 19.16 10.11
C ILE A 173 -10.49 17.90 10.56
N LEU A 174 -9.84 16.73 10.50
CA LEU A 174 -10.43 15.47 10.96
C LEU A 174 -10.83 15.53 12.43
N ARG A 175 -9.97 16.14 13.27
CA ARG A 175 -10.25 16.34 14.69
C ARG A 175 -11.41 17.31 14.93
N GLU A 176 -11.43 18.46 14.23
CA GLU A 176 -12.51 19.46 14.33
C GLU A 176 -13.86 18.89 13.92
N ARG A 177 -13.87 17.99 12.92
CA ARG A 177 -15.08 17.30 12.46
C ARG A 177 -15.42 16.06 13.29
N SER A 178 -14.56 15.66 14.23
CA SER A 178 -14.68 14.42 15.02
C SER A 178 -14.85 13.16 14.16
N ILE A 179 -14.17 13.09 13.01
CA ILE A 179 -14.27 11.98 12.06
C ILE A 179 -12.87 11.39 11.80
N GLY A 180 -12.76 10.06 11.80
CA GLY A 180 -11.54 9.35 11.42
C GLY A 180 -11.42 9.09 9.91
N ILE A 181 -10.20 8.85 9.42
CA ILE A 181 -9.96 8.44 8.02
C ILE A 181 -10.73 7.14 7.70
N GLU A 182 -10.71 6.18 8.62
CA GLU A 182 -11.46 4.92 8.48
C GLU A 182 -12.95 5.16 8.28
N GLU A 183 -13.54 6.09 9.02
CA GLU A 183 -14.94 6.45 8.91
C GLU A 183 -15.25 7.17 7.59
N LEU A 184 -14.36 8.05 7.12
CA LEU A 184 -14.47 8.64 5.78
C LEU A 184 -14.51 7.56 4.70
N VAL A 185 -13.60 6.59 4.73
CA VAL A 185 -13.59 5.47 3.76
C VAL A 185 -14.87 4.64 3.89
N LYS A 186 -15.27 4.28 5.11
CA LYS A 186 -16.49 3.49 5.37
C LYS A 186 -17.73 4.17 4.81
N ASN A 187 -17.85 5.49 4.93
CA ASN A 187 -18.99 6.27 4.46
C ASN A 187 -18.89 6.71 2.99
N THR A 188 -17.80 6.39 2.28
CA THR A 188 -17.60 6.75 0.86
C THR A 188 -17.97 5.62 -0.08
N GLY A 189 -18.90 5.80 -1.01
CA GLY A 189 -19.26 4.75 -1.97
C GLY A 189 -18.07 4.23 -2.80
N LYS A 190 -18.10 2.95 -3.19
CA LYS A 190 -17.04 2.30 -4.00
C LYS A 190 -16.62 3.11 -5.25
N PRO A 191 -17.53 3.72 -6.04
CA PRO A 191 -17.14 4.52 -7.20
C PRO A 191 -16.20 5.69 -6.84
N LYS A 192 -16.57 6.49 -5.84
CA LYS A 192 -15.74 7.61 -5.37
C LYS A 192 -14.39 7.15 -4.79
N LEU A 193 -14.35 5.98 -4.14
CA LEU A 193 -13.09 5.43 -3.65
C LEU A 193 -12.19 4.94 -4.79
N ASN A 194 -12.76 4.35 -5.84
CA ASN A 194 -11.99 4.01 -7.05
C ASN A 194 -11.41 5.27 -7.70
N ASP A 195 -12.15 6.38 -7.70
CA ASP A 195 -11.68 7.64 -8.28
C ASP A 195 -10.51 8.26 -7.49
N VAL A 196 -10.52 8.08 -6.16
CA VAL A 196 -9.51 8.66 -5.25
C VAL A 196 -8.29 7.75 -5.10
N PHE A 197 -8.49 6.44 -4.96
CA PHE A 197 -7.45 5.43 -4.73
C PHE A 197 -7.48 4.35 -5.82
N PRO A 198 -7.31 4.72 -7.11
CA PRO A 198 -7.47 3.80 -8.23
C PRO A 198 -6.50 2.60 -8.14
N ASN A 199 -5.26 2.88 -7.77
CA ASN A 199 -4.17 1.92 -7.51
C ASN A 199 -4.53 0.85 -6.48
N ILE A 200 -4.96 1.25 -5.27
CA ILE A 200 -5.34 0.32 -4.20
C ILE A 200 -6.56 -0.49 -4.65
N CYS A 201 -7.57 0.18 -5.23
CA CYS A 201 -8.79 -0.49 -5.63
C CYS A 201 -8.56 -1.49 -6.76
N ALA A 202 -7.65 -1.21 -7.69
CA ALA A 202 -7.28 -2.14 -8.75
C ALA A 202 -6.58 -3.39 -8.19
N VAL A 203 -5.67 -3.23 -7.23
CA VAL A 203 -5.04 -4.37 -6.54
C VAL A 203 -6.08 -5.20 -5.79
N LEU A 204 -6.97 -4.57 -5.02
CA LEU A 204 -7.98 -5.31 -4.26
C LEU A 204 -8.94 -6.09 -5.16
N LYS A 205 -9.39 -5.50 -6.28
CA LYS A 205 -10.20 -6.21 -7.28
C LYS A 205 -9.43 -7.38 -7.89
N LYS A 206 -8.14 -7.20 -8.19
CA LYS A 206 -7.33 -8.27 -8.77
C LYS A 206 -7.15 -9.44 -7.80
N ILE A 207 -6.99 -9.14 -6.51
CA ILE A 207 -6.95 -10.14 -5.43
C ILE A 207 -8.27 -10.89 -5.28
N GLU A 208 -9.41 -10.23 -5.51
CA GLU A 208 -10.74 -10.88 -5.53
C GLU A 208 -10.92 -11.79 -6.74
N GLU A 209 -10.40 -11.42 -7.92
CA GLU A 209 -10.49 -12.26 -9.14
C GLU A 209 -9.65 -13.55 -9.08
N GLU A 210 -8.58 -13.56 -8.27
CA GLU A 210 -7.66 -14.69 -8.15
C GLU A 210 -8.03 -15.67 -7.01
N GLN A 211 -9.12 -15.40 -6.28
CA GLN A 211 -9.71 -16.30 -5.26
C GLN A 211 -10.80 -17.17 -5.89
#